data_AF-A0A6P7G6Z6-F1
#
_entry.id   AF-A0A6P7G6Z6-F1
#
_cell.length_a   1.000
_cell.length_b   1.000
_cell.length_c   1.000
_cell.angle_alpha   90.00
_cell.angle_beta   90.00
_cell.angle_gamma   90.00
#
_symmetry.space_group_name_H-M   'P 1'
#
loop_
_entity.id
_entity.type
_entity.pdbx_description
1 polymer ?
#
loop_
_entity_poly.entity_id
_entity_poly.type
_entity_poly.pdbx_seq_one_letter_code
_entity_poly.pdbx_strand_id
1 'polypeptide(L)'
;MADKFEELYQKYNLLSSAKENITELSDEYLECIEHAKGTDKEKKLAAQIIAQYFKHFPQHNEKALSAVFDLCEDGDTSVINKFNS
;
A
#
# COMPACT_ATOMS: atom_id res chain seq x y z
N MET A 1 18.93 -12.60 5.72
CA MET A 1 17.56 -12.29 6.15
C MET A 1 17.18 -11.05 5.37
N ALA A 2 16.35 -11.18 4.34
CA ALA A 2 15.89 -10.01 3.58
C ALA A 2 15.03 -9.16 4.52
N ASP A 3 15.30 -7.86 4.55
CA ASP A 3 14.53 -6.93 5.34
C ASP A 3 13.21 -6.69 4.59
N LYS A 4 12.08 -7.08 5.20
CA LYS A 4 10.76 -6.96 4.57
C LYS A 4 10.43 -5.51 4.17
N PHE A 5 11.03 -4.53 4.83
CA PHE A 5 10.94 -3.13 4.45
C PHE A 5 11.64 -2.84 3.13
N GLU A 6 12.80 -3.46 2.88
CA GLU A 6 13.56 -3.31 1.64
C GLU A 6 12.78 -3.89 0.45
N GLU A 7 12.15 -5.05 0.62
CA GLU A 7 11.25 -5.66 -0.37
C GLU A 7 10.07 -4.73 -0.69
N LEU A 8 9.41 -4.19 0.34
CA LEU A 8 8.32 -3.24 0.19
C LEU A 8 8.77 -1.95 -0.53
N TYR A 9 9.97 -1.47 -0.24
CA TYR A 9 10.55 -0.28 -0.87
C TYR A 9 10.88 -0.51 -2.35
N GLN A 10 11.34 -1.70 -2.71
CA GLN A 10 11.54 -2.09 -4.11
C GLN A 10 10.21 -2.14 -4.87
N LYS A 11 9.19 -2.76 -4.29
CA LYS A 11 7.83 -2.79 -4.87
C LYS A 11 7.25 -1.39 -5.04
N TYR A 12 7.43 -0.51 -4.06
CA TYR A 12 7.02 0.89 -4.17
C TYR A 12 7.70 1.60 -5.35
N ASN A 13 9.02 1.45 -5.50
CA ASN A 13 9.74 2.02 -6.64
C ASN A 13 9.24 1.47 -7.96
N LEU A 14 8.94 0.17 -8.03
CA LEU A 14 8.39 -0.46 -9.22
C LEU A 14 7.01 0.12 -9.57
N LEU A 15 6.09 0.17 -8.60
CA LEU A 15 4.77 0.78 -8.76
C LEU A 15 4.87 2.25 -9.19
N SER A 16 5.80 3.00 -8.59
CA SER A 16 6.03 4.41 -8.92
C SER A 16 6.65 4.62 -10.30
N SER A 17 7.48 3.68 -10.77
CA SER A 17 8.06 3.70 -12.11
C SER A 17 7.07 3.24 -13.17
N ALA A 18 6.15 2.34 -12.81
CA ALA A 18 5.25 1.72 -13.77
C ALA A 18 4.19 2.68 -14.31
N LYS A 19 3.75 3.69 -13.55
CA LYS A 19 2.75 4.73 -13.90
C LYS A 19 1.59 4.26 -14.80
N GLU A 20 1.85 4.08 -16.09
CA GLU A 20 0.93 3.63 -17.14
C GLU A 20 0.64 2.10 -17.06
N ASN A 21 1.63 1.29 -16.69
CA ASN A 21 1.51 -0.18 -16.50
C ASN A 21 1.14 -0.55 -15.06
N ILE A 22 0.69 0.40 -14.25
CA ILE A 22 0.32 0.15 -12.85
C ILE A 22 -0.74 -0.95 -12.76
N THR A 23 -1.66 -1.04 -13.72
CA THR A 23 -2.71 -2.06 -13.75
C THR A 23 -2.18 -3.49 -13.88
N GLU A 24 -0.98 -3.68 -14.43
CA GLU A 24 -0.33 -5.00 -14.51
C GLU A 24 0.34 -5.39 -13.19
N LEU A 25 0.71 -4.41 -12.36
CA LEU A 25 1.31 -4.60 -11.03
C LEU A 25 0.27 -4.88 -9.94
N SER A 26 -0.82 -5.55 -10.31
CA SER A 26 -1.90 -5.91 -9.40
C SER A 26 -1.42 -6.86 -8.30
N ASP A 27 -0.51 -7.78 -8.63
CA ASP A 27 0.09 -8.74 -7.72
C ASP A 27 1.06 -8.04 -6.75
N GLU A 28 1.93 -7.16 -7.28
CA GLU A 28 2.83 -6.33 -6.49
C GLU A 28 2.07 -5.45 -5.47
N TYR A 29 0.95 -4.88 -5.90
CA TYR A 29 0.10 -4.06 -5.03
C TYR A 29 -0.55 -4.91 -3.92
N LEU A 30 -0.98 -6.12 -4.25
CA LEU A 30 -1.51 -7.09 -3.29
C LEU A 30 -0.46 -7.46 -2.24
N GLU A 31 0.77 -7.75 -2.66
CA GLU A 31 1.85 -8.02 -1.72
C GLU A 31 2.13 -6.81 -0.82
N CYS A 32 2.13 -5.58 -1.36
CA CYS A 32 2.26 -4.37 -0.54
C CYS A 32 1.15 -4.27 0.54
N ILE A 33 -0.07 -4.69 0.22
CA ILE A 33 -1.17 -4.76 1.19
C ILE A 33 -0.88 -5.78 2.29
N GLU A 34 -0.32 -6.94 1.96
CA GLU A 34 0.00 -7.97 2.98
C GLU A 34 1.15 -7.53 3.90
N HIS A 35 2.12 -6.79 3.36
CA HIS A 35 3.20 -6.17 4.13
C HIS A 35 2.70 -5.08 5.11
N ALA A 36 1.47 -4.58 4.96
CA ALA A 36 0.84 -3.66 5.92
C ALA A 36 0.60 -4.28 7.30
N LYS A 37 0.88 -5.57 7.49
CA LYS A 37 0.84 -6.27 8.79
C LYS A 37 2.22 -6.41 9.45
N GLY A 38 3.24 -5.78 8.87
CA GLY A 38 4.62 -5.78 9.37
C GLY A 38 4.84 -4.82 10.53
N THR A 39 6.07 -4.30 10.64
CA THR A 39 6.46 -3.29 11.64
C THR A 39 5.90 -1.91 11.31
N ASP A 40 5.82 -1.00 12.28
CA ASP A 40 5.36 0.40 12.09
C ASP A 40 5.91 1.10 10.84
N LYS A 41 7.19 0.87 10.51
CA LYS A 41 7.82 1.47 9.34
C LYS A 41 7.25 0.92 8.03
N GLU A 42 7.07 -0.41 7.96
CA GLU A 42 6.45 -1.09 6.82
C GLU A 42 4.99 -0.69 6.69
N LYS A 43 4.25 -0.67 7.80
CA LYS A 43 2.85 -0.22 7.88
C LYS A 43 2.67 1.16 7.25
N LYS A 44 3.51 2.14 7.64
CA LYS A 44 3.45 3.51 7.12
C LYS A 44 3.77 3.62 5.62
N LEU A 45 4.71 2.81 5.13
CA LEU A 45 5.04 2.79 3.71
C LEU A 45 3.91 2.13 2.91
N ALA A 46 3.46 0.94 3.35
CA ALA A 46 2.36 0.21 2.74
C ALA A 46 1.09 1.07 2.67
N ALA A 47 0.71 1.74 3.77
CA ALA A 47 -0.44 2.65 3.80
C ALA A 47 -0.37 3.74 2.70
N GLN A 48 0.81 4.33 2.49
CA GLN A 48 1.02 5.34 1.44
C GLN A 48 0.87 4.76 0.04
N ILE A 49 1.45 3.58 -0.20
CA ILE A 49 1.31 2.86 -1.47
C ILE A 49 -0.17 2.57 -1.72
N ILE A 50 -0.83 1.96 -0.74
CA ILE A 50 -2.24 1.58 -0.81
C ILE A 50 -3.07 2.81 -1.18
N ALA A 51 -2.91 3.92 -0.45
CA ALA A 51 -3.63 5.16 -0.70
C ALA A 51 -3.36 5.78 -2.07
N GLN A 52 -2.10 5.83 -2.48
CA GLN A 52 -1.69 6.44 -3.74
C GLN A 52 -2.22 5.68 -4.95
N TYR A 53 -2.24 4.34 -4.88
CA TYR A 53 -2.62 3.50 -6.00
C TYR A 53 -4.04 2.92 -5.90
N PHE A 54 -4.76 3.11 -4.81
CA PHE A 54 -6.14 2.64 -4.61
C PHE A 54 -7.04 2.98 -5.81
N LYS A 55 -6.99 4.24 -6.26
CA LYS A 55 -7.78 4.72 -7.41
C LYS A 55 -7.48 4.01 -8.73
N HIS A 56 -6.32 3.37 -8.86
CA HIS A 56 -5.91 2.61 -10.03
C HIS A 56 -6.34 1.14 -9.97
N PHE A 57 -6.65 0.61 -8.78
CA PHE A 57 -7.00 -0.79 -8.55
C PHE A 57 -8.41 -0.96 -7.97
N PRO A 58 -9.47 -0.60 -8.71
CA PRO A 58 -10.84 -0.75 -8.22
C PRO A 58 -11.20 -2.20 -7.86
N GLN A 59 -10.58 -3.17 -8.53
CA GLN A 59 -10.71 -4.61 -8.28
C GLN A 59 -10.13 -5.08 -6.94
N HIS A 60 -9.25 -4.29 -6.31
CA HIS A 60 -8.64 -4.60 -5.02
C HIS A 60 -9.05 -3.61 -3.92
N ASN A 61 -10.00 -2.72 -4.21
CA ASN A 61 -10.48 -1.72 -3.26
C ASN A 61 -10.94 -2.33 -1.94
N GLU A 62 -11.68 -3.45 -1.94
CA GLU A 62 -12.13 -4.06 -0.69
C GLU A 62 -10.97 -4.50 0.21
N LYS A 63 -9.95 -5.14 -0.37
CA LYS A 63 -8.75 -5.58 0.38
C LYS A 63 -7.91 -4.40 0.85
N ALA A 64 -7.67 -3.44 -0.05
CA ALA A 64 -6.94 -2.23 0.24
C ALA A 64 -7.60 -1.41 1.35
N LEU A 65 -8.92 -1.25 1.29
CA LEU A 65 -9.71 -0.55 2.29
C LEU A 65 -9.66 -1.27 3.63
N SER A 66 -9.81 -2.60 3.64
CA SER A 66 -9.68 -3.40 4.86
C SER A 66 -8.32 -3.24 5.53
N ALA A 67 -7.23 -3.22 4.75
CA ALA A 67 -5.89 -2.99 5.29
C ALA A 67 -5.71 -1.56 5.81
N VAL A 68 -6.25 -0.56 5.11
CA VAL A 68 -6.21 0.84 5.56
C VAL A 68 -7.01 1.03 6.86
N PHE A 69 -8.13 0.32 7.04
CA PHE A 69 -8.87 0.33 8.30
C PHE A 69 -8.05 -0.26 9.44
N ASP A 70 -7.44 -1.43 9.24
CA ASP A 70 -6.55 -2.08 10.22
C ASP A 70 -5.38 -1.17 10.61
N LEU A 71 -4.78 -0.51 9.61
CA LEU A 71 -3.72 0.49 9.80
C LEU A 71 -4.19 1.75 10.53
N CYS A 72 -5.44 2.18 10.30
CA CYS A 72 -6.02 3.35 10.93
C CYS A 72 -6.34 3.11 12.41
N GLU A 73 -6.78 1.89 12.76
CA GLU A 73 -7.01 1.49 14.15
C GLU A 73 -5.69 1.43 14.97
N ASP A 74 -4.56 1.19 14.31
CA ASP A 74 -3.23 1.09 14.94
C ASP A 74 -2.55 2.45 15.24
N GLY A 75 -3.15 3.59 14.84
CA GLY A 75 -2.81 4.90 15.43
C GLY A 75 -2.34 6.06 14.53
N ASP A 76 -2.57 6.05 13.21
CA ASP A 76 -2.21 7.19 12.34
C ASP A 76 -3.38 7.59 11.41
N THR A 77 -4.35 8.34 11.96
CA THR A 77 -5.52 8.90 11.25
C THR A 77 -5.15 9.93 10.16
N SER A 78 -3.87 10.26 9.99
CA SER A 78 -3.37 11.18 8.96
C SER A 78 -3.51 10.63 7.53
N VAL A 79 -3.51 9.30 7.35
CA VAL A 79 -3.50 8.67 6.01
C VAL A 79 -4.87 8.72 5.33
N ILE A 80 -5.96 8.56 6.07
CA ILE A 80 -7.34 8.57 5.53
C ILE A 80 -7.78 9.94 4.99
N ASN A 81 -7.22 11.05 5.49
CA ASN A 81 -7.59 12.39 5.01
C ASN A 81 -7.12 12.65 3.56
N LYS A 82 -6.23 11.81 3.02
CA LYS A 82 -5.74 11.88 1.63
C LYS A 82 -6.61 11.13 0.62
N PHE A 83 -7.53 10.27 1.05
CA PHE A 83 -8.42 9.51 0.16
C PHE A 83 -9.62 10.32 -0.35
N ASN A 84 -9.96 11.44 0.31
CA ASN A 84 -11.18 12.23 0.05
C ASN A 84 -10.93 13.60 -0.62
N SER A 85 -9.73 13.88 -1.13
CA SER A 85 -9.42 15.18 -1.76
C SER A 85 -8.84 15.07 -3.15
#